data_AF-A0A2V3PLU3-F1
#
_entry.id   AF-A0A2V3PLU3-F1
#
_cell.length_a   1.000
_cell.length_b   1.000
_cell.length_c   1.000
_cell.angle_alpha   90.00
_cell.angle_beta   90.00
_cell.angle_gamma   90.00
#
_symmetry.space_group_name_H-M   'P 1'
#
loop_
_entity.id
_entity.type
_entity.pdbx_description
1 polymer ?
#
loop_
_entity_poly.entity_id
_entity_poly.type
_entity_poly.pdbx_seq_one_letter_code
_entity_poly.pdbx_strand_id
1 'polypeptide(L)' 'MNKAEVILKVSDKSGVNENDCRKVLNAFEVVLSERLSDCISGAFYKTYSMTSFIKSKKDNK' A
#
# COMPACT_ATOMS: atom_id res chain seq x y z
N MET A 1 -17.58 -3.31 -7.21
CA MET A 1 -17.90 -4.17 -6.06
C MET A 1 -17.55 -3.39 -4.80
N ASN A 2 -18.50 -3.13 -3.93
CA ASN A 2 -18.24 -2.41 -2.68
C ASN A 2 -17.68 -3.36 -1.60
N LYS A 3 -17.18 -2.82 -0.48
CA LYS A 3 -16.55 -3.60 0.59
C LYS A 3 -17.48 -4.64 1.21
N ALA A 4 -18.77 -4.34 1.32
CA ALA A 4 -19.77 -5.26 1.86
C ALA A 4 -19.99 -6.46 0.92
N GLU A 5 -20.09 -6.21 -0.39
CA GLU A 5 -20.21 -7.26 -1.41
C GLU A 5 -18.97 -8.17 -1.44
N VAL A 6 -17.78 -7.62 -1.22
CA VAL A 6 -16.54 -8.41 -1.10
C VAL A 6 -16.60 -9.33 0.12
N ILE A 7 -16.96 -8.79 1.30
CA ILE A 7 -17.05 -9.57 2.54
C ILE A 7 -18.04 -10.72 2.39
N LEU A 8 -19.23 -10.45 1.84
CA LEU A 8 -20.26 -11.47 1.61
C LEU A 8 -19.77 -12.57 0.67
N LYS A 9 -19.19 -12.21 -0.49
CA LYS A 9 -18.67 -13.20 -1.44
C LYS A 9 -17.52 -14.03 -0.88
N VAL A 10 -16.64 -13.43 -0.09
CA VAL A 10 -15.52 -14.13 0.55
C VAL A 10 -16.05 -15.08 1.62
N SER A 11 -17.00 -14.63 2.44
CA SER A 11 -17.70 -15.47 3.42
C SER A 11 -18.34 -16.69 2.75
N ASP A 12 -19.17 -16.47 1.72
CA ASP A 12 -19.85 -17.53 0.98
C ASP A 12 -18.88 -18.55 0.36
N LYS A 13 -17.77 -18.08 -0.21
CA LYS A 13 -16.80 -18.96 -0.89
C LYS A 13 -15.86 -19.69 0.05
N SER A 14 -15.55 -19.10 1.20
CA SER A 14 -14.55 -19.65 2.14
C SER A 14 -15.19 -20.44 3.28
N GLY A 15 -16.48 -20.24 3.55
CA GLY A 15 -17.16 -20.79 4.74
C GLY A 15 -16.73 -20.11 6.05
N VAL A 16 -15.89 -19.07 5.98
CA VAL A 16 -15.52 -18.24 7.14
C VAL A 16 -16.66 -17.26 7.40
N ASN A 17 -16.99 -16.99 8.67
CA ASN A 17 -18.07 -16.06 8.97
C ASN A 17 -17.71 -14.62 8.50
N GLU A 18 -18.76 -13.85 8.18
CA GLU A 18 -18.62 -12.48 7.68
C GLU A 18 -17.85 -11.54 8.61
N ASN A 19 -17.98 -11.70 9.93
CA ASN A 19 -17.29 -10.87 10.92
C ASN A 19 -15.78 -11.11 10.88
N ASP A 20 -15.35 -12.36 10.73
CA ASP A 20 -13.95 -12.70 10.60
C ASP A 20 -13.39 -12.31 9.23
N CYS A 21 -14.17 -12.48 8.15
CA CYS A 21 -13.83 -11.92 6.85
C CYS A 21 -13.62 -10.39 6.91
N ARG A 22 -14.48 -9.68 7.64
CA ARG A 22 -14.38 -8.23 7.85
C ARG A 22 -13.11 -7.85 8.60
N LYS A 23 -12.76 -8.56 9.68
CA LYS A 23 -11.51 -8.32 10.43
C LYS A 23 -10.29 -8.54 9.54
N VAL A 24 -10.25 -9.63 8.78
CA VAL A 24 -9.14 -9.95 7.87
C VAL A 24 -9.01 -8.89 6.79
N LEU A 25 -10.12 -8.49 6.16
CA LEU A 25 -10.09 -7.49 5.09
C LEU A 25 -9.63 -6.12 5.62
N ASN A 26 -10.06 -5.72 6.82
CA ASN A 26 -9.59 -4.50 7.49
C ASN A 26 -8.09 -4.57 7.80
N ALA A 27 -7.60 -5.68 8.35
CA ALA A 27 -6.18 -5.85 8.65
C ALA A 27 -5.34 -5.83 7.36
N PHE A 28 -5.83 -6.46 6.30
CA PHE A 28 -5.18 -6.44 4.99
C PHE A 28 -5.07 -5.02 4.41
N GLU A 29 -6.14 -4.22 4.50
CA GLU A 29 -6.12 -2.82 4.06
C GLU A 29 -5.06 -2.00 4.82
N VAL A 30 -4.91 -2.21 6.12
CA VAL A 30 -3.88 -1.54 6.94
C VAL A 30 -2.48 -1.94 6.47
N VAL A 31 -2.19 -3.24 6.39
CA VAL A 31 -0.88 -3.75 5.95
C VAL A 31 -0.54 -3.27 4.54
N LEU A 32 -1.52 -3.28 3.63
CA LEU A 32 -1.33 -2.79 2.27
C LEU A 32 -1.03 -1.28 2.25
N SER A 33 -1.73 -0.50 3.07
CA SER A 33 -1.53 0.95 3.17
C SER A 33 -0.15 1.30 3.72
N GLU A 34 0.32 0.58 4.73
CA GLU A 34 1.68 0.71 5.27
C GLU A 34 2.74 0.43 4.20
N ARG A 35 2.59 -0.67 3.46
CA ARG A 35 3.51 -1.02 2.37
C ARG A 35 3.50 -0.02 1.23
N LEU A 36 2.34 0.50 0.85
CA LEU A 36 2.25 1.54 -0.17
C LEU A 36 2.90 2.84 0.30
N SER A 37 2.73 3.22 1.57
CA SER A 37 3.39 4.37 2.16
C SER A 37 4.92 4.24 2.13
N ASP A 38 5.45 3.06 2.45
CA ASP A 38 6.88 2.76 2.37
C ASP A 38 7.40 2.84 0.94
N CYS A 39 6.68 2.26 -0.02
CA CYS A 39 7.06 2.31 -1.44
C CYS A 39 7.04 3.74 -1.99
N ILE A 40 6.02 4.52 -1.66
CA ILE A 40 5.89 5.91 -2.11
C ILE A 40 7.01 6.75 -1.49
N SER A 41 7.22 6.64 -0.18
CA SER A 41 8.30 7.35 0.53
C SER A 41 9.68 7.00 -0.02
N GLY A 42 9.92 5.71 -0.28
CA GLY A 42 11.16 5.24 -0.91
C GLY A 42 11.36 5.75 -2.34
N ALA A 43 10.30 5.83 -3.14
CA ALA A 43 10.35 6.38 -4.50
C ALA A 43 10.62 7.89 -4.52
N PHE A 44 10.00 8.65 -3.60
CA PHE A 44 10.27 10.06 -3.41
C PHE A 44 11.70 10.32 -2.93
N TYR A 45 12.19 9.54 -1.97
CA TYR A 45 13.58 9.65 -1.52
C TYR A 45 14.58 9.35 -2.65
N LYS A 46 14.30 8.34 -3.48
CA LYS A 46 15.16 7.97 -4.61
C LYS A 46 15.19 9.03 -5.71
N THR A 47 14.04 9.62 -6.06
CA THR A 47 13.98 10.70 -7.05
C THR A 47 14.60 12.01 -6.52
N TYR A 48 14.38 12.33 -5.24
CA TYR A 48 14.98 13.51 -4.61
C TYR A 48 16.51 13.39 -4.48
N SER A 49 17.02 12.21 -4.09
CA SER A 49 18.47 11.96 -4.03
C SER A 49 19.11 11.96 -5.42
N MET A 50 18.46 11.41 -6.45
CA MET A 50 18.98 11.49 -7.81
C MET A 50 19.05 12.92 -8.35
N THR A 51 18.02 13.73 -8.09
CA THR A 51 18.00 15.15 -8.52
C THR A 51 19.02 16.01 -7.76
N SER A 52 19.23 15.76 -6.47
CA SER A 52 20.28 16.44 -5.69
C SER A 52 21.69 16.02 -6.11
N PHE A 53 21.92 14.74 -6.43
CA PHE A 53 23.20 14.26 -6.98
C PHE A 53 23.51 14.87 -8.35
N ILE A 54 22.52 14.98 -9.25
CA ILE A 54 22.70 15.60 -10.56
C ILE A 54 22.99 17.10 -10.42
N LYS A 55 22.33 17.78 -9.47
CA LYS A 55 22.59 19.20 -9.17
C LYS A 55 23.99 19.44 -8.61
N SER A 56 24.42 18.62 -7.64
CA SER A 56 25.77 18.69 -7.06
C SER A 56 26.90 18.48 -8.08
N LYS A 57 26.68 17.62 -9.09
CA LYS A 57 27.65 17.46 -10.20
C LYS A 57 27.68 18.62 -11.19
N LYS A 58 26.58 19.37 -11.33
CA LYS A 58 26.50 20.54 -12.22
C LYS A 58 27.17 21.77 -11.61
N ASP A 59 27.13 21.92 -10.29
CA ASP A 59 27.72 23.06 -9.58
C ASP A 59 29.24 22.91 -9.29
N ASN A 60 29.82 21.72 -9.51
CA ASN A 60 31.26 21.44 -9.32
C ASN A 60 32.08 21.42 -10.65
N LYS A 61 31.59 22.06 -11.72
CA LYS A 61 32.30 22.16 -13.00
C LYS A 61 32.41 23.60 -13.47
#